data_AF-A0AAD9JMM8-F1
#
_entry.id   AF-A0AAD9JMM8-F1
#
_cell.length_a   1.000
_cell.length_b   1.000
_cell.length_c   1.000
_cell.angle_alpha   90.00
_cell.angle_beta   90.00
_cell.angle_gamma   90.00
#
_symmetry.space_group_name_H-M   'P 1'
#
loop_
_entity.id
_entity.type
_entity.pdbx_description
1 polymer ?
#
loop_
_entity_poly.entity_id
_entity_poly.type
_entity_poly.pdbx_seq_one_letter_code
_entity_poly.pdbx_strand_id
1 'polypeptide(L)' 'MRKDNTAVVPKANTSKYGLKSFVHDGPRIWNSLPNEMRKIVNYGEFRRLIRNWDGPSCNCSICR' A
#
# COMPACT_ATOMS: atom_id res chain seq x y z
N MET A 1 -5.75 19.06 -3.54
CA MET A 1 -6.85 18.08 -3.40
C MET A 1 -6.26 16.71 -3.10
N ARG A 2 -6.63 16.06 -1.98
CA ARG A 2 -6.27 14.66 -1.73
C ARG A 2 -7.11 13.80 -2.67
N LYS A 3 -6.49 13.08 -3.60
CA LYS A 3 -7.20 12.07 -4.39
C LYS A 3 -7.70 11.00 -3.42
N ASP A 4 -8.99 10.71 -3.49
CA ASP A 4 -9.71 9.56 -2.92
C ASP A 4 -8.89 8.62 -2.03
N ASN A 5 -9.03 8.71 -0.71
CA ASN A 5 -8.49 7.75 0.29
C ASN A 5 -7.04 7.29 0.05
N THR A 6 -6.16 8.17 -0.44
CA THR A 6 -4.72 7.86 -0.55
C THR A 6 -3.99 8.12 0.76
N ALA A 7 -3.11 7.20 1.14
CA ALA A 7 -2.19 7.39 2.25
C ALA A 7 -1.04 8.33 1.83
N VAL A 8 -0.57 9.16 2.75
CA VAL A 8 0.58 10.04 2.49
C VAL A 8 1.85 9.21 2.54
N VAL A 9 2.57 9.15 1.41
CA VAL A 9 3.90 8.51 1.36
C VAL A 9 4.93 9.50 1.91
N PRO A 10 5.65 9.17 2.99
CA PRO A 10 6.66 10.06 3.55
C PRO A 10 7.86 10.16 2.61
N LYS A 11 8.43 11.36 2.51
CA LYS A 11 9.68 11.59 1.79
C LYS A 11 10.82 10.93 2.57
N ALA A 12 11.46 9.95 1.95
CA ALA A 12 12.62 9.28 2.49
C ALA A 12 13.87 9.74 1.75
N ASN A 13 14.85 10.26 2.49
CA ASN A 13 16.14 10.71 1.94
C ASN A 13 17.23 9.64 2.00
N THR A 14 16.95 8.51 2.67
CA THR A 14 17.91 7.41 2.85
C THR A 14 17.32 6.10 2.35
N SER A 15 18.13 5.28 1.67
CA SER A 15 17.65 4.03 1.07
C SER A 15 17.42 2.93 2.10
N LYS A 16 18.31 2.80 3.10
CA LYS A 16 18.31 1.68 4.05
C LYS A 16 17.23 1.78 5.13
N TYR A 17 17.03 2.97 5.69
CA TYR A 17 16.06 3.23 6.78
C TYR A 17 14.86 4.07 6.34
N GLY A 18 14.93 4.67 5.15
CA GLY A 18 13.82 5.44 4.58
C GLY A 18 13.04 4.61 3.56
N LEU A 19 13.59 4.45 2.35
CA LEU A 19 12.88 3.86 1.21
C LEU A 19 12.50 2.38 1.40
N LYS A 20 13.30 1.62 2.17
CA LYS A 20 13.05 0.20 2.47
C LYS A 20 12.35 -0.03 3.82
N SER A 21 11.73 1.00 4.39
CA SER A 21 11.00 0.90 5.64
C SER A 21 9.52 0.62 5.40
N PHE A 22 8.87 -0.10 6.32
CA PHE A 22 7.41 -0.28 6.31
C PHE A 22 6.65 1.05 6.29
N VAL A 23 7.24 2.10 6.87
CA VAL A 23 6.66 3.45 6.92
C VAL A 23 6.59 4.08 5.53
N HIS A 24 7.50 3.73 4.62
CA HIS A 24 7.46 4.15 3.21
C HIS A 24 6.64 3.18 2.34
N ASP A 25 6.83 1.87 2.52
CA ASP A 25 6.18 0.86 1.69
C ASP A 25 4.68 0.69 1.99
N GLY A 26 4.23 0.84 3.23
CA GLY A 26 2.82 0.71 3.62
C GLY A 26 1.90 1.67 2.85
N PRO A 27 2.15 2.99 2.89
CA PRO A 27 1.39 3.96 2.10
C PRO A 27 1.50 3.72 0.59
N ARG A 28 2.64 3.24 0.11
CA ARG A 28 2.85 2.93 -1.31
C ARG A 28 2.00 1.75 -1.78
N ILE A 29 1.97 0.66 -1.01
CA ILE A 29 1.13 -0.52 -1.25
C ILE A 29 -0.34 -0.14 -1.15
N TRP A 30 -0.74 0.61 -0.12
CA TRP A 30 -2.11 1.10 0.02
C TRP A 30 -2.54 1.89 -1.23
N ASN A 31 -1.70 2.82 -1.71
CA ASN A 31 -2.01 3.62 -2.89
C ASN A 31 -2.02 2.82 -4.20
N SER A 32 -1.43 1.62 -4.23
CA SER A 32 -1.52 0.71 -5.39
C SER A 32 -2.85 -0.02 -5.49
N LEU A 33 -3.67 0.00 -4.43
CA LEU A 33 -5.00 -0.59 -4.45
C LEU A 33 -5.96 0.19 -5.36
N PRO A 34 -6.84 -0.52 -6.10
CA PRO A 34 -7.94 0.10 -6.83
C PRO A 34 -8.78 1.00 -5.92
N ASN A 35 -9.27 2.12 -6.46
CA ASN A 35 -10.10 3.07 -5.72
C ASN A 35 -11.36 2.40 -5.15
N GLU A 36 -11.94 1.44 -5.87
CA GLU A 36 -13.11 0.67 -5.44
C GLU A 36 -12.84 -0.06 -4.12
N MET A 37 -11.70 -0.76 -4.01
CA MET A 37 -11.30 -1.45 -2.78
C MET A 37 -11.00 -0.48 -1.62
N ARG A 38 -10.40 0.68 -1.91
CA ARG A 38 -10.10 1.71 -0.89
C ARG A 38 -11.30 2.48 -0.37
N LYS A 39 -12.46 2.36 -1.03
CA LYS A 39 -13.71 3.00 -0.60
C LYS A 39 -14.61 2.07 0.21
N ILE A 40 -14.24 0.79 0.33
CA ILE A 40 -15.03 -0.19 1.07
C ILE A 40 -14.96 0.11 2.56
N VAL A 41 -16.11 0.37 3.15
CA VAL A 41 -16.25 0.63 4.59
C VAL A 41 -16.44 -0.68 5.37
N ASN A 42 -17.02 -1.70 4.72
CA ASN A 42 -17.25 -3.00 5.34
C ASN A 42 -15.97 -3.85 5.37
N TYR A 43 -15.49 -4.16 6.57
CA TYR A 43 -14.28 -4.97 6.75
C TYR A 43 -14.39 -6.38 6.13
N GLY A 44 -15.55 -7.03 6.22
CA GLY A 44 -15.76 -8.38 5.68
C GLY A 44 -15.63 -8.41 4.15
N GLU A 45 -16.22 -7.42 3.48
CA GLU A 45 -16.12 -7.25 2.04
C GLU A 45 -14.69 -6.90 1.61
N PHE A 46 -14.06 -5.95 2.31
CA PHE A 46 -12.67 -5.57 2.07
C PHE A 46 -11.73 -6.78 2.23
N ARG A 47 -11.89 -7.55 3.30
CA ARG A 47 -11.10 -8.77 3.58
C ARG A 47 -11.27 -9.83 2.48
N ARG A 48 -12.46 -9.97 1.91
CA ARG A 48 -12.69 -10.92 0.81
C ARG A 48 -11.95 -10.49 -0.46
N LEU A 49 -12.01 -9.20 -0.78
CA LEU A 49 -11.39 -8.66 -2.00
C LEU A 49 -9.88 -8.61 -1.91
N ILE A 50 -9.32 -8.16 -0.78
CA ILE A 50 -7.87 -8.09 -0.59
C ILE A 50 -7.20 -9.46 -0.62
N ARG A 51 -7.92 -10.54 -0.27
CA ARG A 51 -7.40 -11.92 -0.36
C ARG A 51 -7.18 -12.38 -1.80
N ASN A 52 -7.94 -11.84 -2.75
CA ASN A 52 -7.82 -12.16 -4.18
C ASN A 52 -6.98 -11.13 -4.94
N TRP A 53 -6.36 -10.19 -4.23
CA TRP A 53 -5.54 -9.16 -4.84
C TRP A 53 -4.08 -9.62 -4.87
N ASP A 54 -3.54 -9.82 -6.07
CA ASP A 54 -2.16 -10.27 -6.28
C ASP A 54 -1.10 -9.20 -5.96
N GLY A 55 -1.53 -7.94 -5.79
CA GLY A 55 -0.65 -6.85 -5.42
C GLY A 55 0.39 -6.48 -6.48
N PRO A 56 1.23 -5.46 -6.20
CA PRO A 56 2.40 -5.18 -7.00
C PRO A 56 3.51 -6.22 -6.75
N SER A 57 4.28 -6.58 -7.77
CA SER A 57 5.44 -7.47 -7.63
C SER A 57 6.45 -6.90 -6.61
N CYS A 58 6.66 -7.58 -5.47
CA CYS A 58 7.71 -7.20 -4.51
C CYS A 58 9.04 -7.86 -4.88
N ASN A 59 10.01 -7.04 -5.29
CA ASN A 59 11.40 -7.46 -5.44
C ASN A 59 12.26 -7.03 -4.23
N CYS A 60 11.61 -6.90 -3.08
CA CYS A 60 12.25 -6.52 -1.82
C CYS A 60 13.09 -7.67 -1.27
N SER A 61 14.16 -7.35 -0.54
CA SER A 61 15.09 -8.36 0.03
C SER A 61 14.45 -9.26 1.10
N ILE A 62 13.22 -8.99 1.51
CA ILE A 62 12.45 -9.77 2.49
C ILE A 62 11.56 -10.80 1.79
N CYS A 63 11.07 -10.51 0.59
CA CYS A 63 10.21 -11.41 -0.20
C CYS A 63 10.97 -12.14 -1.30
N ARG A 64 12.25 -11.83 -1.49
CA ARG A 64 13.19 -12.58 -2.33
C ARG A 64 13.77 -13.75 -1.55
#